data_AF-A0A7S2SVW1-F1
#
_entry.id   AF-A0A7S2SVW1-F1
#
_cell.length_a   1.000
_cell.length_b   1.000
_cell.length_c   1.000
_cell.angle_alpha   90.00
_cell.angle_beta   90.00
_cell.angle_gamma   90.00
#
_symmetry.space_group_name_H-M   'P 1'
#
loop_
_entity.id
_entity.type
_entity.pdbx_description
1 polymer ?
#
loop_
_entity_poly.entity_id
_entity_poly.type
_entity_poly.pdbx_seq_one_letter_code
_entity_poly.pdbx_strand_id
1 'polypeptide(L)'
;AKLQKCVVCLTEAKDTILLPCRHLCVCRHCFRQIDKCPVCRTPFETYMVFTDKPLGANEVPEPNGSNTERNTRLRTVTQERGFLHSVSRAFGIRLGSLQPTV
;
A
#
# COMPACT_ATOMS: atom_id res chain seq x y z
N ALA A 1 3.70 -3.96 8.31
CA ALA A 1 3.19 -3.40 7.03
C ALA A 1 3.17 -4.50 5.97
N LYS A 2 2.00 -5.04 5.60
CA LYS A 2 1.87 -6.16 4.63
C LYS A 2 0.81 -5.90 3.55
N LEU A 3 0.50 -4.63 3.28
CA LEU A 3 -0.62 -4.24 2.39
C LEU A 3 -0.19 -3.91 0.95
N GLN A 4 1.10 -3.90 0.64
CA GLN A 4 1.61 -3.36 -0.63
C GLN A 4 1.74 -4.40 -1.76
N LYS A 5 1.83 -5.70 -1.44
CA LYS A 5 2.09 -6.75 -2.45
C LYS A 5 0.81 -7.33 -3.04
N CYS A 6 0.84 -7.62 -4.35
CA CYS A 6 -0.19 -8.35 -5.08
C CYS A 6 -0.58 -9.62 -4.32
N VAL A 7 -1.88 -9.84 -4.12
CA VAL A 7 -2.37 -11.00 -3.36
C VAL A 7 -2.25 -12.32 -4.13
N VAL A 8 -2.00 -12.26 -5.44
CA VAL A 8 -1.86 -13.43 -6.31
C VAL A 8 -0.40 -13.90 -6.35
N CYS A 9 0.53 -13.06 -6.82
CA CYS A 9 1.92 -13.47 -6.97
C CYS A 9 2.77 -13.25 -5.70
N LEU A 10 2.32 -12.42 -4.75
CA LEU A 10 3.07 -12.07 -3.53
C LEU A 10 4.47 -11.47 -3.75
N THR A 11 4.79 -11.10 -4.99
CA THR A 11 6.08 -10.54 -5.42
C THR A 11 5.96 -9.05 -5.72
N GLU A 12 5.14 -8.72 -6.71
CA GLU A 12 4.97 -7.36 -7.23
C GLU A 12 4.07 -6.49 -6.34
N ALA A 13 4.21 -5.17 -6.46
CA ALA A 13 3.32 -4.21 -5.83
C ALA A 13 1.92 -4.24 -6.47
N LYS A 14 0.89 -3.87 -5.68
CA LYS A 14 -0.46 -3.67 -6.20
C LYS A 14 -0.50 -2.35 -6.97
N ASP A 15 -0.90 -2.40 -8.22
CA ASP A 15 -1.03 -1.22 -9.10
C ASP A 15 -2.36 -1.20 -9.86
N THR A 16 -3.22 -2.21 -9.69
CA THR A 16 -4.44 -2.39 -10.48
C THR A 16 -5.69 -2.41 -9.60
N ILE A 17 -6.64 -1.52 -9.90
CA ILE A 17 -8.00 -1.47 -9.32
C ILE A 17 -8.96 -2.20 -10.26
N LEU A 18 -9.75 -3.13 -9.70
CA LEU A 18 -10.79 -3.86 -10.44
C LEU A 18 -12.15 -3.17 -10.27
N LEU A 19 -12.86 -2.89 -11.36
CA LEU A 19 -14.19 -2.25 -11.36
C LEU A 19 -15.29 -3.26 -11.72
N PRO A 20 -16.46 -3.20 -11.08
CA PRO A 20 -16.98 -2.08 -10.26
C PRO A 20 -16.59 -2.12 -8.78
N CYS A 21 -15.94 -3.19 -8.31
CA CYS A 21 -15.74 -3.41 -6.86
C CYS A 21 -14.73 -2.46 -6.18
N ARG A 22 -13.85 -1.81 -6.95
CA ARG A 22 -12.81 -0.85 -6.52
C ARG A 22 -11.72 -1.41 -5.60
N HIS A 23 -11.50 -2.72 -5.57
CA HIS A 23 -10.40 -3.31 -4.79
C HIS A 23 -9.05 -3.19 -5.49
N LEU A 24 -8.11 -2.47 -4.87
CA LEU A 24 -6.68 -2.49 -5.20
C LEU A 24 -6.04 -3.73 -4.56
N CYS A 25 -5.91 -4.81 -5.32
CA CYS A 25 -5.49 -6.10 -4.77
C CYS A 25 -4.49 -6.88 -5.63
N VAL A 26 -4.33 -6.53 -6.90
CA VAL A 26 -3.48 -7.26 -7.85
C VAL A 26 -2.50 -6.33 -8.57
N CYS A 27 -1.44 -6.91 -9.13
CA CYS A 27 -0.53 -6.22 -10.03
C CYS A 27 -1.01 -6.32 -11.50
N ARG A 28 -0.43 -5.50 -12.38
CA ARG A 28 -0.75 -5.41 -13.81
C ARG A 28 -0.57 -6.72 -14.58
N HIS A 29 0.26 -7.63 -14.08
CA HIS A 29 0.49 -8.93 -14.71
C HIS A 29 -0.57 -9.95 -14.28
N CYS A 30 -0.91 -9.96 -12.99
CA CYS A 30 -1.84 -10.95 -12.44
C CYS A 30 -3.30 -10.68 -12.80
N PHE A 31 -3.73 -9.42 -12.99
CA PHE A 31 -5.15 -9.16 -13.30
C PHE A 31 -5.60 -9.82 -14.61
N ARG A 32 -4.67 -10.03 -15.56
CA ARG A 32 -4.93 -10.67 -16.85
C ARG A 32 -5.20 -12.17 -16.77
N GLN A 33 -4.93 -12.79 -15.61
CA GLN A 33 -5.07 -14.23 -15.38
C GLN A 33 -6.26 -14.58 -14.48
N ILE A 34 -7.10 -13.59 -14.14
CA ILE A 34 -8.24 -13.76 -13.27
C ILE A 34 -9.47 -13.13 -13.91
N ASP A 35 -10.66 -13.61 -13.52
CA ASP A 35 -11.93 -13.12 -14.08
C ASP A 35 -12.84 -12.52 -12.99
N LYS A 36 -12.42 -12.65 -11.73
CA LYS A 36 -13.14 -12.20 -10.53
C LYS A 36 -12.16 -11.56 -9.55
N CYS A 37 -12.64 -10.58 -8.79
CA CYS A 37 -11.84 -9.95 -7.75
C CYS A 37 -11.47 -10.97 -6.65
N PRO A 38 -10.18 -11.14 -6.28
CA PRO A 38 -9.76 -12.04 -5.20
C PRO A 38 -10.31 -11.67 -3.81
N VAL A 39 -10.72 -10.40 -3.62
CA VAL A 39 -11.22 -9.89 -2.33
C VAL A 39 -12.71 -10.16 -2.17
N CYS A 40 -13.54 -9.73 -3.12
CA CYS A 40 -15.00 -9.81 -3.00
C CYS A 40 -15.66 -10.82 -3.94
N ARG A 41 -14.89 -11.48 -4.81
CA ARG A 41 -15.34 -12.50 -5.78
C ARG A 41 -16.33 -12.00 -6.84
N THR A 42 -16.62 -10.71 -6.86
CA THR A 42 -17.41 -10.06 -7.91
C THR A 42 -16.65 -10.14 -9.24
N PRO A 43 -17.31 -10.51 -10.36
CA PRO A 43 -16.71 -10.35 -11.68
C PRO A 43 -16.37 -8.88 -11.92
N PHE A 44 -15.29 -8.63 -12.62
CA PHE A 44 -14.90 -7.27 -12.99
C PHE A 44 -15.00 -7.10 -14.51
N GLU A 45 -15.36 -5.91 -14.95
CA GLU A 45 -15.60 -5.59 -16.36
C GLU A 45 -14.51 -4.67 -16.91
N THR A 46 -14.03 -3.76 -16.07
CA THR A 46 -13.00 -2.78 -16.41
C THR A 46 -11.98 -2.67 -15.27
N TYR A 47 -10.84 -2.06 -15.54
CA TYR A 47 -9.77 -1.89 -14.56
C TYR A 47 -9.03 -0.56 -14.77
N MET A 48 -8.38 -0.08 -13.73
CA MET A 48 -7.50 1.08 -13.76
C MET A 48 -6.11 0.67 -13.25
N VAL A 49 -5.04 1.10 -13.93
CA VAL A 49 -3.66 0.82 -13.53
C VAL A 49 -2.96 2.12 -13.19
N PHE A 50 -2.30 2.17 -12.03
CA PHE A 50 -1.43 3.28 -11.65
C PHE A 50 -0.01 3.01 -12.13
N THR A 51 0.58 3.98 -12.82
CA THR A 51 1.99 3.98 -13.15
C THR A 51 2.65 5.08 -12.34
N ASP A 52 3.34 4.72 -11.26
CA ASP A 52 4.03 5.69 -10.41
C ASP A 52 5.34 6.23 -11.05
N LYS A 53 5.60 5.93 -12.32
CA LYS A 53 6.76 6.52 -13.01
C LYS A 53 6.48 8.00 -13.21
N PRO A 54 7.27 8.92 -12.61
CA PRO A 54 7.28 10.29 -13.11
C PRO A 54 7.68 10.23 -14.58
N LEU A 55 6.91 10.90 -15.43
CA LEU A 55 7.22 11.06 -16.86
C LEU A 55 8.59 11.77 -16.95
N GLY A 56 9.69 11.02 -17.00
CA GLY A 56 11.04 11.62 -16.95
C GLY A 56 12.23 10.72 -16.64
N ALA A 57 12.17 9.39 -16.84
CA ALA A 57 13.38 8.57 -16.83
C ALA A 57 13.30 7.50 -17.93
N ASN A 58 14.15 7.70 -18.94
CA ASN A 58 14.39 6.80 -20.07
C ASN A 58 14.52 5.35 -19.61
N GLU A 59 13.96 4.43 -20.39
CA GLU A 59 14.29 3.01 -20.31
C GLU A 59 15.79 2.85 -20.57
N VAL A 60 16.56 2.59 -19.52
CA VAL A 60 17.96 2.15 -19.64
C VAL A 60 17.97 0.64 -19.39
N PRO A 61 18.35 -0.18 -20.38
CA PRO A 61 18.62 -1.59 -20.15
C PRO A 61 19.78 -1.73 -19.16
N GLU A 62 19.60 -2.60 -18.17
CA GLU A 62 20.57 -3.00 -17.15
C GLU A 62 22.00 -3.22 -17.73
N PRO A 63 23.04 -2.54 -17.21
CA PRO A 63 24.41 -2.97 -17.43
C PRO A 63 24.85 -3.95 -16.34
N ASN A 64 25.19 -5.16 -16.78
CA ASN A 64 25.95 -6.16 -16.03
C ASN A 64 27.25 -5.55 -15.49
N GLY A 65 27.57 -5.76 -14.20
CA GLY A 65 28.83 -5.29 -13.63
C GLY A 65 29.05 -5.74 -12.20
N SER A 66 29.92 -6.74 -12.05
CA SER A 66 30.36 -7.35 -10.81
C SER A 66 31.25 -6.44 -9.96
N ASN A 67 31.21 -6.71 -8.65
CA ASN A 67 32.31 -6.66 -7.67
C ASN A 67 32.36 -5.48 -6.68
N THR A 68 32.12 -5.85 -5.41
CA THR A 68 32.89 -5.56 -4.20
C THR A 68 33.43 -4.15 -3.97
N GLU A 69 32.99 -3.51 -2.87
CA GLU A 69 33.92 -3.17 -1.78
C GLU A 69 33.18 -2.76 -0.50
N ARG A 70 33.59 -3.41 0.60
CA ARG A 70 33.30 -3.05 1.98
C ARG A 70 34.12 -1.81 2.33
N ASN A 71 33.52 -0.75 2.86
CA ASN A 71 34.16 -0.02 3.96
C ASN A 71 33.15 0.71 4.88
N THR A 72 32.91 0.08 6.03
CA THR A 72 32.86 0.66 7.38
C THR A 72 33.13 2.17 7.51
N ARG A 73 32.29 2.92 8.26
CA ARG A 73 32.54 3.31 9.68
C ARG A 73 31.49 4.30 10.22
N LEU A 74 30.71 3.81 11.19
CA LEU A 74 30.12 4.42 12.40
C LEU A 74 29.85 5.94 12.55
N ARG A 75 28.58 6.19 12.98
CA ARG A 75 28.07 7.06 14.09
C ARG A 75 28.04 8.57 13.84
N THR A 76 26.94 9.26 14.17
CA THR A 76 26.55 9.55 15.56
C THR A 76 25.05 9.48 15.84
N VAL A 77 24.77 9.10 17.09
CA VAL A 77 23.47 9.12 17.76
C VAL A 77 23.14 10.57 18.11
N THR A 78 22.01 11.09 17.63
CA THR A 78 21.24 12.10 18.37
C THR A 78 19.81 11.61 18.47
N GLN A 79 19.54 10.96 19.60
CA GLN A 79 18.21 10.70 20.10
C GLN A 79 17.62 12.03 20.57
N GLU A 80 16.76 12.66 19.76
CA GLU A 80 15.83 13.66 20.27
C GLU A 80 14.45 13.02 20.47
N ARG A 81 14.17 12.78 21.75
CA ARG A 81 12.88 12.35 22.28
C ARG A 81 11.83 13.43 21.98
N GLY A 82 10.99 13.19 20.99
CA GLY A 82 9.76 13.95 20.74
C GLY A 82 8.51 13.09 20.91
N PHE A 83 8.41 12.31 21.98
CA PHE A 83 7.20 11.60 22.37
C PHE A 83 6.32 12.55 23.19
N LEU A 84 5.53 13.40 22.53
CA LEU A 84 4.34 13.99 23.14
C LEU A 84 3.10 13.50 22.42
N HIS A 85 2.34 12.76 23.22
CA HIS A 85 1.15 12.03 22.93
C HIS A 85 -0.02 12.99 22.63
N SER A 86 -0.66 12.74 21.49
CA SER A 86 -2.10 12.78 21.24
C SER A 86 -3.00 13.50 22.25
N VAL A 87 -3.68 14.57 21.80
CA VAL A 87 -5.11 14.81 22.05
C VAL A 87 -5.72 15.71 20.96
N SER A 88 -6.03 15.14 19.78
CA SER A 88 -7.04 15.72 18.88
C SER A 88 -8.27 14.81 18.89
N ARG A 89 -9.25 15.14 19.74
CA ARG A 89 -10.64 14.65 19.62
C ARG A 89 -11.61 15.78 20.00
N ALA A 90 -11.76 16.74 19.09
CA ALA A 90 -12.95 17.56 19.03
C ALA A 90 -13.99 16.83 18.17
N PHE A 91 -14.74 15.91 18.78
CA PHE A 91 -16.00 15.41 18.23
C PHE A 91 -16.96 15.19 19.39
N GLY A 92 -17.97 16.06 19.47
CA GLY A 92 -19.04 15.97 20.45
C GLY A 92 -19.89 14.74 20.19
N ILE A 93 -20.06 13.93 21.24
CA ILE A 93 -21.15 12.97 21.34
C ILE A 93 -21.69 13.09 22.76
N ARG A 94 -22.91 13.63 22.88
CA ARG A 94 -23.71 13.55 24.12
C ARG A 94 -24.03 12.07 24.38
N LEU A 95 -23.47 11.50 25.45
CA LEU A 95 -24.01 10.27 26.02
C LEU A 95 -25.26 10.65 26.82
N GLY A 96 -26.39 10.74 26.13
CA GLY A 96 -27.73 10.76 26.74
C GLY A 96 -28.14 9.33 27.07
N SER A 97 -28.34 9.08 28.36
CA SER A 97 -28.64 7.80 29.00
C SER A 97 -29.69 6.95 28.27
N LEU A 98 -29.36 5.66 28.11
CA LEU A 98 -30.38 4.62 28.00
C LEU A 98 -31.10 4.48 29.36
N GLN A 99 -32.43 4.50 29.27
CA GLN A 99 -33.47 4.19 30.27
C GLN A 99 -33.34 2.72 30.78
N PRO A 100 -34.16 2.12 31.71
CA PRO A 100 -35.54 2.46 32.06
C PRO A 100 -36.08 2.07 33.49
N THR A 101 -37.37 2.37 33.70
CA THR A 101 -38.41 1.64 34.48
C THR A 101 -38.40 1.57 36.02
N VAL A 102 -39.62 1.88 36.52
CA VAL A 102 -40.31 1.77 37.83
C VAL A 102 -39.94 2.74 38.95
#